data_AF-A0A3P7DP66-F1
#
_entry.id   AF-A0A3P7DP66-F1
#
_cell.length_a   1.000
_cell.length_b   1.000
_cell.length_c   1.000
_cell.angle_alpha   90.00
_cell.angle_beta   90.00
_cell.angle_gamma   90.00
#
_symmetry.space_group_name_H-M   'P 1'
#
loop_
_entity.id
_entity.type
_entity.pdbx_description
1 polymer ?
#
loop_
_entity_poly.entity_id
_entity_poly.type
_entity_poly.pdbx_seq_one_letter_code
_entity_poly.pdbx_strand_id
1 'polypeptide(L)'
;MNGVPLQVVLYMIAWFFSYTTANSGSNYPWDLNAACQPYIEDFAEASSKMIRCAASYSSPPKVCTYCTEEYISLKQIEYKLHKLEDLSSRDNITCNRVIYESYLISYVSEMVHFRLLFILCISACVNIDWHLETNSTEYTFYNNTVVFQNKLFDWRHCVSNFSFLPNDTVICDKCLSSFNELFQFYWYIYITPNINFCLDVETTMNDTMNLWHNVWHCSDDRIEELRDWTLLGYSLALLIIITVFFYAGSYIQSSEIQRHLVQYSQLEAPCALRSHILSSSTLDRVTDFTHYTRKVDIMGNNDEVEIQPPTVDEEEVVDSLIKFREECIAHTGKWKKLLDECTERVNSKAKTKESCHYEMVDYIQALDHCALPKAFATLK
;
A
#
# COMPACT_ATOMS: atom_id res chain seq x y z
N MET A 1 -41.00 18.96 60.61
CA MET A 1 -40.55 18.33 59.34
C MET A 1 -39.49 19.25 58.75
N ASN A 2 -38.31 18.72 58.44
CA ASN A 2 -37.16 19.56 58.07
C ASN A 2 -37.22 19.86 56.57
N GLY A 3 -37.86 20.98 56.21
CA GLY A 3 -37.86 21.48 54.83
C GLY A 3 -36.47 21.95 54.43
N VAL A 4 -36.07 21.68 53.17
CA VAL A 4 -34.86 22.26 52.58
C VAL A 4 -34.99 23.79 52.59
N PRO A 5 -33.97 24.54 53.06
CA PRO A 5 -34.07 25.99 53.14
C PRO A 5 -34.30 26.62 51.76
N LEU A 6 -35.29 27.51 51.67
CA LEU A 6 -35.72 28.21 50.45
C LEU A 6 -34.55 28.83 49.66
N GLN A 7 -33.52 29.26 50.38
CA GLN A 7 -32.31 29.87 49.84
C GLN A 7 -31.51 28.93 48.93
N VAL A 8 -31.46 27.61 49.21
CA VAL A 8 -30.81 26.62 48.33
C VAL A 8 -31.61 26.45 47.04
N VAL A 9 -32.94 26.42 47.13
CA VAL A 9 -33.81 26.37 45.95
C VAL A 9 -33.64 27.62 45.09
N LEU A 10 -33.56 28.81 45.70
CA LEU A 10 -33.29 30.07 45.00
C LEU A 10 -31.90 30.09 44.32
N TYR A 11 -30.85 29.57 44.96
CA TYR A 11 -29.53 29.47 44.33
C TYR A 11 -29.55 28.52 43.13
N MET A 12 -30.18 27.34 43.25
CA MET A 12 -30.32 26.41 42.12
C MET A 12 -31.10 27.05 40.96
N ILE A 13 -32.22 27.72 41.25
CA ILE A 13 -33.02 28.43 40.24
C ILE A 13 -32.19 29.55 39.57
N ALA A 14 -31.45 30.36 40.35
CA ALA A 14 -30.60 31.41 39.80
C ALA A 14 -29.49 30.85 38.88
N TRP A 15 -28.86 29.73 39.27
CA TRP A 15 -27.86 29.05 38.44
C TRP A 15 -28.46 28.51 37.14
N PHE A 16 -29.64 27.87 37.20
CA PHE A 16 -30.37 27.42 36.02
C PHE A 16 -30.73 28.58 35.09
N PHE A 17 -31.25 29.70 35.62
CA PHE A 17 -31.55 30.89 34.81
C PHE A 17 -30.28 31.44 34.14
N SER A 18 -29.19 31.64 34.88
CA SER A 18 -27.91 32.11 34.34
C SER A 18 -27.39 31.21 33.22
N TYR A 19 -27.51 29.90 33.38
CA TYR A 19 -27.12 28.91 32.36
C TYR A 19 -28.02 29.02 31.11
N THR A 20 -29.34 29.12 31.27
CA THR A 20 -30.26 29.29 30.12
C THR A 20 -30.05 30.60 29.37
N THR A 21 -29.67 31.69 30.05
CA THR A 21 -29.38 32.99 29.39
C THR A 21 -28.04 33.03 28.66
N ALA A 22 -27.11 32.12 28.97
CA ALA A 22 -25.81 32.05 28.29
C ALA A 22 -25.88 31.32 26.94
N ASN A 23 -26.90 30.49 26.73
CA ASN A 23 -26.94 29.52 25.63
C ASN A 23 -27.78 29.98 24.41
N SER A 24 -28.28 31.23 24.41
CA SER A 24 -28.90 31.87 23.25
C SER A 24 -27.93 32.88 22.63
N GLY A 25 -27.18 32.46 21.61
CA GLY A 25 -26.26 33.33 20.88
C GLY A 25 -27.01 34.41 20.09
N SER A 26 -27.16 35.61 20.66
CA SER A 26 -27.71 36.75 19.93
C SER A 26 -27.29 38.11 20.51
N ASN A 27 -26.68 38.94 19.66
CA ASN A 27 -26.72 40.41 19.73
C ASN A 27 -26.11 41.09 20.98
N TYR A 28 -24.88 40.72 21.34
CA TYR A 28 -24.09 41.54 22.27
C TYR A 28 -23.68 42.89 21.65
N PRO A 29 -23.85 44.04 22.33
CA PRO A 29 -23.63 45.36 21.73
C PRO A 29 -22.14 45.73 21.53
N TRP A 30 -21.21 44.85 21.88
CA TRP A 30 -19.77 44.94 21.59
C TRP A 30 -19.30 43.96 20.50
N ASP A 31 -20.19 43.08 20.01
CA ASP A 31 -19.88 42.23 18.88
C ASP A 31 -20.00 43.05 17.57
N LEU A 32 -18.92 43.04 16.80
CA LEU A 32 -18.82 43.72 15.50
C LEU A 32 -19.44 42.85 14.37
N ASN A 33 -19.36 41.53 14.53
CA ASN A 33 -19.49 40.53 13.48
C ASN A 33 -20.63 39.53 13.74
N ALA A 34 -21.51 39.82 14.70
CA ALA A 34 -22.72 39.05 15.03
C ALA A 34 -23.60 38.70 13.81
N ALA A 35 -23.57 39.50 12.74
CA ALA A 35 -24.26 39.22 11.48
C ALA A 35 -23.61 38.10 10.65
N CYS A 36 -22.29 37.94 10.75
CA CYS A 36 -21.51 36.92 10.04
C CYS A 36 -21.39 35.61 10.86
N GLN A 37 -21.53 35.69 12.19
CA GLN A 37 -21.34 34.55 13.12
C GLN A 37 -22.12 33.27 12.73
N PRO A 38 -23.40 33.30 12.32
CA PRO A 38 -24.12 32.08 11.95
C PRO A 38 -23.50 31.33 10.76
N TYR A 39 -22.92 32.05 9.80
CA TYR A 39 -22.25 31.47 8.64
C TYR A 39 -20.90 30.84 9.00
N ILE A 40 -20.25 31.35 10.05
CA ILE A 40 -19.04 30.76 10.63
C ILE A 40 -19.41 29.47 11.41
N GLU A 41 -20.57 29.45 12.07
CA GLU A 41 -21.10 28.26 12.76
C GLU A 41 -21.49 27.15 11.76
N ASP A 42 -22.16 27.48 10.64
CA ASP A 42 -22.43 26.55 9.53
C ASP A 42 -21.13 25.91 8.98
N PHE A 43 -20.07 26.71 8.81
CA PHE A 43 -18.75 26.23 8.38
C PHE A 43 -18.06 25.37 9.44
N ALA A 44 -18.19 25.71 10.72
CA ALA A 44 -17.68 24.90 11.83
C ALA A 44 -18.39 23.54 11.88
N GLU A 45 -19.71 23.48 11.67
CA GLU A 45 -20.42 22.21 11.61
C GLU A 45 -19.99 21.37 10.39
N ALA A 46 -19.93 21.97 9.19
CA ALA A 46 -19.52 21.27 7.97
C ALA A 46 -18.07 20.75 8.02
N SER A 47 -17.13 21.57 8.50
CA SER A 47 -15.73 21.15 8.68
C SER A 47 -15.59 20.08 9.77
N SER A 48 -16.34 20.16 10.87
CA SER A 48 -16.35 19.11 11.90
C SER A 48 -16.86 17.77 11.36
N LYS A 49 -17.88 17.76 10.50
CA LYS A 49 -18.39 16.55 9.83
C LYS A 49 -17.33 15.94 8.91
N MET A 50 -16.67 16.76 8.10
CA MET A 50 -15.59 16.32 7.20
C MET A 50 -14.41 15.72 7.97
N ILE A 51 -13.91 16.41 9.00
CA ILE A 51 -12.80 15.92 9.84
C ILE A 51 -13.20 14.62 10.57
N ARG A 52 -14.44 14.55 11.10
CA ARG A 52 -14.97 13.34 11.73
C ARG A 52 -15.03 12.17 10.75
N CYS A 53 -15.46 12.39 9.50
CA CYS A 53 -15.47 11.33 8.49
C CYS A 53 -14.04 10.88 8.16
N ALA A 54 -13.13 11.82 7.87
CA ALA A 54 -11.74 11.53 7.56
C ALA A 54 -11.04 10.73 8.67
N ALA A 55 -11.28 11.09 9.93
CA ALA A 55 -10.80 10.33 11.09
C ALA A 55 -11.44 8.92 11.16
N SER A 56 -12.75 8.80 10.93
CA SER A 56 -13.49 7.53 10.99
C SER A 56 -13.08 6.53 9.91
N TYR A 57 -12.59 7.01 8.77
CA TYR A 57 -12.11 6.19 7.64
C TYR A 57 -10.59 6.34 7.43
N SER A 58 -9.83 6.69 8.47
CA SER A 58 -8.37 6.80 8.42
C SER A 58 -7.66 5.46 8.51
N SER A 59 -8.26 4.46 9.16
CA SER A 59 -7.71 3.11 9.32
C SER A 59 -8.82 2.04 9.29
N PRO A 60 -8.85 1.14 8.29
CA PRO A 60 -8.08 1.21 7.05
C PRO A 60 -8.48 2.45 6.22
N PRO A 61 -7.52 3.17 5.61
CA PRO A 61 -7.75 4.40 4.84
C PRO A 61 -8.74 4.18 3.67
N LYS A 62 -9.91 4.83 3.77
CA LYS A 62 -11.01 4.80 2.80
C LYS A 62 -11.65 6.19 2.62
N VAL A 63 -10.88 7.22 2.91
CA VAL A 63 -11.35 8.61 3.00
C VAL A 63 -11.88 9.11 1.65
N CYS A 64 -11.23 8.72 0.55
CA CYS A 64 -11.53 9.25 -0.77
C CYS A 64 -12.89 8.77 -1.31
N THR A 65 -13.29 7.55 -0.92
CA THR A 65 -14.51 6.88 -1.39
C THR A 65 -15.68 6.94 -0.40
N TYR A 66 -15.45 7.21 0.89
CA TYR A 66 -16.51 7.32 1.90
C TYR A 66 -16.83 8.76 2.34
N CYS A 67 -15.88 9.70 2.28
CA CYS A 67 -16.08 11.09 2.74
C CYS A 67 -16.38 12.09 1.61
N THR A 68 -16.86 11.60 0.47
CA THR A 68 -17.17 12.43 -0.70
C THR A 68 -18.34 13.39 -0.43
N GLU A 69 -19.37 12.94 0.29
CA GLU A 69 -20.54 13.77 0.63
C GLU A 69 -20.17 14.93 1.58
N GLU A 70 -19.40 14.66 2.65
CA GLU A 70 -18.93 15.72 3.54
C GLU A 70 -17.99 16.71 2.85
N TYR A 71 -17.15 16.23 1.92
CA TYR A 71 -16.26 17.11 1.14
C TYR A 71 -17.05 18.05 0.22
N ILE A 72 -18.05 17.51 -0.48
CA ILE A 72 -18.99 18.29 -1.31
C ILE A 72 -19.76 19.29 -0.44
N SER A 73 -20.25 18.88 0.75
CA SER A 73 -20.93 19.77 1.69
C SER A 73 -20.02 20.92 2.16
N LEU A 74 -18.75 20.64 2.50
CA LEU A 74 -17.78 21.65 2.92
C LEU A 74 -17.46 22.64 1.80
N LYS A 75 -17.30 22.15 0.56
CA LYS A 75 -17.15 22.97 -0.65
C LYS A 75 -18.38 23.85 -0.93
N GLN A 76 -19.58 23.31 -0.73
CA GLN A 76 -20.83 24.05 -0.92
C GLN A 76 -21.05 25.15 0.13
N ILE A 77 -20.52 25.01 1.35
CA ILE A 77 -20.52 26.07 2.37
C ILE A 77 -19.46 27.13 2.05
N GLU A 78 -18.21 26.77 1.77
CA GLU A 78 -17.16 27.72 1.33
C GLU A 78 -17.66 28.62 0.19
N TYR A 79 -18.27 28.01 -0.83
CA TYR A 79 -18.82 28.72 -1.98
C TYR A 79 -19.86 29.78 -1.58
N LYS A 80 -20.70 29.49 -0.57
CA LYS A 80 -21.66 30.44 -0.01
C LYS A 80 -20.97 31.54 0.80
N LEU A 81 -19.88 31.25 1.52
CA LEU A 81 -19.09 32.25 2.25
C LEU A 81 -18.42 33.26 1.30
N HIS A 82 -17.82 32.79 0.20
CA HIS A 82 -17.20 33.67 -0.79
C HIS A 82 -18.22 34.54 -1.54
N LYS A 83 -19.45 34.05 -1.77
CA LYS A 83 -20.54 34.86 -2.33
C LYS A 83 -21.32 35.69 -1.28
N LEU A 84 -20.86 35.78 -0.03
CA LEU A 84 -21.56 36.48 1.05
C LEU A 84 -21.30 38.01 1.01
N GLU A 85 -21.87 38.66 0.01
CA GLU A 85 -21.76 40.11 -0.24
C GLU A 85 -22.93 40.93 0.34
N ASP A 86 -24.15 40.35 0.39
CA ASP A 86 -25.38 41.03 0.86
C ASP A 86 -25.41 41.37 2.35
N LEU A 87 -24.49 40.80 3.14
CA LEU A 87 -24.40 40.98 4.58
C LEU A 87 -23.04 41.56 4.98
N SER A 88 -23.10 42.54 5.88
CA SER A 88 -21.93 43.23 6.42
C SER A 88 -21.91 43.20 7.95
N SER A 89 -20.70 43.28 8.50
CA SER A 89 -20.43 43.66 9.89
C SER A 89 -20.96 45.06 10.22
N ARG A 90 -20.95 45.39 11.52
CA ARG A 90 -21.46 46.67 12.03
C ARG A 90 -20.62 47.90 11.66
N ASP A 91 -19.38 47.70 11.21
CA ASP A 91 -18.51 48.71 10.58
C ASP A 91 -18.59 48.70 9.03
N ASN A 92 -19.58 48.00 8.47
CA ASN A 92 -19.90 47.97 7.03
C ASN A 92 -18.82 47.27 6.16
N ILE A 93 -18.19 46.20 6.68
CA ILE A 93 -17.33 45.29 5.92
C ILE A 93 -18.16 44.05 5.54
N THR A 94 -18.16 43.65 4.28
CA THR A 94 -18.87 42.45 3.80
C THR A 94 -18.38 41.18 4.50
N CYS A 95 -19.29 40.27 4.87
CA CYS A 95 -18.96 39.11 5.69
C CYS A 95 -17.91 38.18 5.04
N ASN A 96 -17.88 38.06 3.71
CA ASN A 96 -16.77 37.40 2.99
C ASN A 96 -15.39 37.95 3.43
N ARG A 97 -15.21 39.29 3.40
CA ARG A 97 -13.95 39.94 3.80
C ARG A 97 -13.72 39.90 5.31
N VAL A 98 -14.77 39.88 6.12
CA VAL A 98 -14.66 39.64 7.58
C VAL A 98 -14.08 38.25 7.86
N ILE A 99 -14.53 37.24 7.13
CA ILE A 99 -14.17 35.83 7.31
C ILE A 99 -12.74 35.56 6.80
N TYR A 100 -12.38 36.01 5.59
CA TYR A 100 -11.10 35.64 4.96
C TYR A 100 -9.97 36.68 5.13
N GLU A 101 -10.26 37.99 5.16
CA GLU A 101 -9.22 39.05 5.08
C GLU A 101 -9.00 39.85 6.36
N SER A 102 -10.01 40.00 7.22
CA SER A 102 -10.03 41.05 8.24
C SER A 102 -9.23 40.75 9.52
N TYR A 103 -8.53 39.61 9.56
CA TYR A 103 -7.77 39.13 10.71
C TYR A 103 -6.37 38.67 10.28
N LEU A 104 -5.38 38.82 11.17
CA LEU A 104 -3.99 38.41 10.92
C LEU A 104 -3.84 36.91 10.59
N ILE A 105 -4.77 36.09 11.09
CA ILE A 105 -4.93 34.67 10.75
C ILE A 105 -6.43 34.43 10.59
N SER A 106 -6.86 33.96 9.42
CA SER A 106 -8.23 33.47 9.22
C SER A 106 -8.25 31.96 9.38
N TYR A 107 -8.76 31.46 10.51
CA TYR A 107 -8.93 30.02 10.72
C TYR A 107 -9.82 29.36 9.65
N VAL A 108 -10.77 30.10 9.06
CA VAL A 108 -11.57 29.60 7.93
C VAL A 108 -10.70 29.44 6.68
N SER A 109 -9.82 30.40 6.40
CA SER A 109 -8.83 30.28 5.33
C SER A 109 -7.86 29.11 5.56
N GLU A 110 -7.30 28.96 6.77
CA GLU A 110 -6.38 27.85 7.09
C GLU A 110 -7.05 26.47 6.93
N MET A 111 -8.28 26.32 7.43
CA MET A 111 -9.06 25.07 7.27
C MET A 111 -9.48 24.83 5.81
N VAL A 112 -9.57 25.88 4.99
CA VAL A 112 -9.72 25.81 3.54
C VAL A 112 -8.40 25.44 2.83
N HIS A 113 -7.23 25.84 3.34
CA HIS A 113 -5.93 25.52 2.73
C HIS A 113 -5.36 24.15 3.14
N PHE A 114 -5.81 23.56 4.26
CA PHE A 114 -5.50 22.17 4.66
C PHE A 114 -5.99 21.09 3.67
N ARG A 115 -6.53 21.49 2.52
CA ARG A 115 -7.15 20.62 1.50
C ARG A 115 -6.22 19.81 0.63
N LEU A 116 -4.91 20.11 0.55
CA LEU A 116 -4.02 19.45 -0.43
C LEU A 116 -4.17 17.93 -0.43
N LEU A 117 -4.11 17.31 0.75
CA LEU A 117 -4.24 15.86 0.92
C LEU A 117 -5.60 15.32 0.44
N PHE A 118 -6.69 16.04 0.70
CA PHE A 118 -8.04 15.66 0.27
C PHE A 118 -8.27 15.84 -1.23
N ILE A 119 -7.66 16.86 -1.86
CA ILE A 119 -7.77 17.10 -3.30
C ILE A 119 -7.09 15.98 -4.08
N LEU A 120 -5.85 15.60 -3.72
CA LEU A 120 -5.15 14.49 -4.37
C LEU A 120 -5.90 13.16 -4.17
N CYS A 121 -6.34 12.89 -2.93
CA CYS A 121 -7.14 11.73 -2.56
C CYS A 121 -8.42 11.58 -3.42
N ILE A 122 -9.28 12.60 -3.47
CA ILE A 122 -10.59 12.49 -4.12
C ILE A 122 -10.47 12.51 -5.66
N SER A 123 -9.60 13.35 -6.23
CA SER A 123 -9.52 13.57 -7.69
C SER A 123 -9.13 12.34 -8.52
N ALA A 124 -8.47 11.35 -7.92
CA ALA A 124 -8.12 10.09 -8.55
C ALA A 124 -9.15 8.96 -8.30
N CYS A 125 -10.00 9.08 -7.29
CA CYS A 125 -11.00 8.08 -6.93
C CYS A 125 -12.41 8.36 -7.50
N VAL A 126 -12.75 9.66 -7.61
CA VAL A 126 -14.09 10.16 -7.93
C VAL A 126 -14.01 11.31 -8.95
N ASN A 127 -14.92 11.30 -9.92
CA ASN A 127 -15.22 12.43 -10.79
C ASN A 127 -16.45 13.18 -10.24
N ILE A 128 -16.28 14.45 -9.87
CA ILE A 128 -17.34 15.31 -9.28
C ILE A 128 -17.70 16.42 -10.28
N ASP A 129 -18.99 16.59 -10.56
CA ASP A 129 -19.50 17.65 -11.43
C ASP A 129 -20.02 18.84 -10.59
N TRP A 130 -19.35 19.99 -10.69
CA TRP A 130 -19.40 21.05 -9.67
C TRP A 130 -20.51 22.09 -9.87
N HIS A 131 -21.78 21.65 -9.79
CA HIS A 131 -22.95 22.53 -9.85
C HIS A 131 -23.28 23.24 -8.52
N LEU A 132 -22.33 24.07 -8.05
CA LEU A 132 -22.39 24.79 -6.78
C LEU A 132 -23.44 25.91 -6.71
N GLU A 133 -23.94 26.40 -7.85
CA GLU A 133 -24.98 27.43 -7.93
C GLU A 133 -26.40 26.89 -7.73
N THR A 134 -26.66 25.68 -8.25
CA THR A 134 -27.96 25.01 -8.14
C THR A 134 -28.04 24.06 -6.93
N ASN A 135 -26.95 23.91 -6.16
CA ASN A 135 -26.82 22.97 -5.05
C ASN A 135 -27.15 21.53 -5.52
N SER A 136 -26.68 21.17 -6.73
CA SER A 136 -26.91 19.88 -7.41
C SER A 136 -25.62 19.26 -7.93
N THR A 137 -24.56 19.39 -7.14
CA THR A 137 -23.28 18.70 -7.35
C THR A 137 -23.46 17.19 -7.30
N GLU A 138 -23.32 16.51 -8.43
CA GLU A 138 -23.34 15.04 -8.51
C GLU A 138 -21.91 14.49 -8.61
N TYR A 139 -21.72 13.21 -8.27
CA TYR A 139 -20.42 12.55 -8.35
C TYR A 139 -20.51 11.11 -8.82
N THR A 140 -19.44 10.62 -9.43
CA THR A 140 -19.34 9.28 -10.03
C THR A 140 -17.97 8.68 -9.73
N PHE A 141 -17.94 7.41 -9.33
CA PHE A 141 -16.67 6.69 -9.15
C PHE A 141 -16.06 6.34 -10.51
N TYR A 142 -14.73 6.47 -10.65
CA TYR A 142 -14.06 5.98 -11.86
C TYR A 142 -14.26 4.46 -12.00
N ASN A 143 -14.46 3.98 -13.23
CA ASN A 143 -14.69 2.57 -13.52
C ASN A 143 -13.57 1.66 -12.95
N ASN A 144 -12.32 2.14 -12.92
CA ASN A 144 -11.20 1.41 -12.31
C ASN A 144 -11.41 1.19 -10.80
N THR A 145 -11.87 2.21 -10.07
CA THR A 145 -12.23 2.12 -8.64
C THR A 145 -13.35 1.10 -8.41
N VAL A 146 -14.40 1.13 -9.24
CA VAL A 146 -15.53 0.19 -9.15
C VAL A 146 -15.10 -1.25 -9.43
N VAL A 147 -14.30 -1.49 -10.48
CA VAL A 147 -13.81 -2.85 -10.81
C VAL A 147 -12.84 -3.36 -9.74
N PHE A 148 -12.02 -2.50 -9.14
CA PHE A 148 -11.19 -2.87 -7.98
C PHE A 148 -12.06 -3.26 -6.78
N GLN A 149 -13.06 -2.42 -6.42
CA GLN A 149 -13.98 -2.71 -5.31
C GLN A 149 -14.74 -4.04 -5.52
N ASN A 150 -15.16 -4.35 -6.74
CA ASN A 150 -15.80 -5.63 -7.06
C ASN A 150 -14.84 -6.82 -6.88
N LYS A 151 -13.64 -6.78 -7.48
CA LYS A 151 -12.64 -7.86 -7.33
C LYS A 151 -12.18 -8.05 -5.88
N LEU A 152 -12.09 -6.96 -5.13
CA LEU A 152 -11.80 -6.95 -3.70
C LEU A 152 -12.95 -7.55 -2.89
N PHE A 153 -14.21 -7.29 -3.27
CA PHE A 153 -15.38 -7.92 -2.67
C PHE A 153 -15.41 -9.42 -2.96
N ASP A 154 -15.14 -9.85 -4.20
CA ASP A 154 -15.08 -11.27 -4.58
C ASP A 154 -13.99 -12.02 -3.78
N TRP A 155 -12.80 -11.44 -3.65
CA TRP A 155 -11.74 -11.99 -2.81
C TRP A 155 -12.12 -12.01 -1.32
N ARG A 156 -12.69 -10.92 -0.77
CA ARG A 156 -13.18 -10.89 0.63
C ARG A 156 -14.31 -11.89 0.88
N HIS A 157 -15.18 -12.14 -0.09
CA HIS A 157 -16.22 -13.17 -0.02
C HIS A 157 -15.59 -14.57 -0.07
N CYS A 158 -14.58 -14.81 -0.90
CA CYS A 158 -13.83 -16.06 -0.86
C CYS A 158 -13.21 -16.27 0.53
N VAL A 159 -12.50 -15.27 1.06
CA VAL A 159 -11.88 -15.33 2.39
C VAL A 159 -12.93 -15.64 3.46
N SER A 160 -14.06 -14.93 3.49
CA SER A 160 -15.11 -15.14 4.51
C SER A 160 -15.75 -16.53 4.47
N ASN A 161 -15.76 -17.19 3.30
CA ASN A 161 -16.19 -18.58 3.15
C ASN A 161 -15.19 -19.60 3.74
N PHE A 162 -13.99 -19.18 4.15
CA PHE A 162 -12.97 -20.05 4.76
C PHE A 162 -12.42 -19.53 6.10
N SER A 163 -12.71 -18.30 6.52
CA SER A 163 -12.31 -17.72 7.82
C SER A 163 -12.81 -18.48 9.06
N PHE A 164 -13.73 -19.43 8.92
CA PHE A 164 -14.16 -20.32 10.00
C PHE A 164 -13.25 -21.56 10.19
N LEU A 165 -12.27 -21.76 9.31
CA LEU A 165 -11.31 -22.88 9.40
C LEU A 165 -10.04 -22.45 10.15
N PRO A 166 -9.53 -23.26 11.10
CA PRO A 166 -8.40 -22.90 11.96
C PRO A 166 -7.03 -23.10 11.27
N ASN A 167 -6.95 -22.89 9.96
CA ASN A 167 -5.75 -23.14 9.17
C ASN A 167 -5.74 -22.27 7.90
N ASP A 168 -4.98 -21.17 7.96
CA ASP A 168 -4.95 -20.14 6.92
C ASP A 168 -4.41 -20.65 5.57
N THR A 169 -3.65 -21.75 5.56
CA THR A 169 -3.22 -22.41 4.31
C THR A 169 -4.41 -22.84 3.43
N VAL A 170 -5.59 -23.07 4.02
CA VAL A 170 -6.82 -23.33 3.25
C VAL A 170 -7.35 -22.05 2.58
N ILE A 171 -7.19 -20.87 3.21
CA ILE A 171 -7.52 -19.58 2.59
C ILE A 171 -6.58 -19.35 1.40
N CYS A 172 -5.28 -19.62 1.57
CA CYS A 172 -4.30 -19.55 0.48
C CYS A 172 -4.70 -20.47 -0.70
N ASP A 173 -4.85 -21.78 -0.46
CA ASP A 173 -5.13 -22.77 -1.51
C ASP A 173 -6.53 -22.62 -2.15
N LYS A 174 -7.49 -21.92 -1.51
CA LYS A 174 -8.83 -21.69 -2.07
C LYS A 174 -9.03 -20.34 -2.73
N CYS A 175 -8.42 -19.28 -2.18
CA CYS A 175 -8.63 -17.90 -2.66
C CYS A 175 -7.51 -17.37 -3.55
N LEU A 176 -6.48 -18.18 -3.86
CA LEU A 176 -5.40 -17.84 -4.79
C LEU A 176 -5.90 -17.31 -6.13
N SER A 177 -6.97 -17.89 -6.69
CA SER A 177 -7.54 -17.41 -7.97
C SER A 177 -8.08 -15.98 -7.85
N SER A 178 -8.89 -15.71 -6.83
CA SER A 178 -9.47 -14.38 -6.58
C SER A 178 -8.40 -13.36 -6.18
N PHE A 179 -7.37 -13.77 -5.43
CA PHE A 179 -6.23 -12.92 -5.08
C PHE A 179 -5.43 -12.55 -6.33
N ASN A 180 -5.07 -13.52 -7.16
CA ASN A 180 -4.34 -13.28 -8.40
C ASN A 180 -5.12 -12.39 -9.37
N GLU A 181 -6.45 -12.56 -9.45
CA GLU A 181 -7.32 -11.69 -10.25
C GLU A 181 -7.41 -10.24 -9.73
N LEU A 182 -7.36 -10.03 -8.42
CA LEU A 182 -7.31 -8.71 -7.79
C LEU A 182 -5.93 -8.06 -7.99
N PHE A 183 -4.87 -8.83 -7.72
CA PHE A 183 -3.46 -8.43 -7.87
C PHE A 183 -3.11 -8.07 -9.31
N GLN A 184 -3.49 -8.88 -10.30
CA GLN A 184 -3.27 -8.56 -11.71
C GLN A 184 -4.01 -7.29 -12.15
N PHE A 185 -5.22 -7.03 -11.63
CA PHE A 185 -5.96 -5.81 -11.93
C PHE A 185 -5.35 -4.57 -11.28
N TYR A 186 -4.93 -4.67 -10.01
CA TYR A 186 -4.16 -3.65 -9.31
C TYR A 186 -2.89 -3.28 -10.08
N TRP A 187 -2.05 -4.28 -10.41
CA TRP A 187 -0.80 -4.06 -11.14
C TRP A 187 -1.03 -3.47 -12.52
N TYR A 188 -2.07 -3.90 -13.24
CA TYR A 188 -2.42 -3.32 -14.54
C TYR A 188 -2.69 -1.81 -14.44
N ILE A 189 -3.42 -1.35 -13.41
CA ILE A 189 -3.62 0.09 -13.21
C ILE A 189 -2.30 0.76 -12.80
N TYR A 190 -1.59 0.21 -11.82
CA TYR A 190 -0.36 0.79 -11.25
C TYR A 190 0.76 1.01 -12.28
N ILE A 191 0.89 0.13 -13.29
CA ILE A 191 1.89 0.27 -14.36
C ILE A 191 1.43 1.12 -15.55
N THR A 192 0.14 1.51 -15.63
CA THR A 192 -0.38 2.20 -16.82
C THR A 192 -0.12 3.71 -16.72
N PRO A 193 0.68 4.30 -17.63
CA PRO A 193 1.02 5.72 -17.57
C PRO A 193 -0.20 6.62 -17.83
N ASN A 194 -0.19 7.80 -17.21
CA ASN A 194 -1.24 8.83 -17.31
C ASN A 194 -2.61 8.44 -16.70
N ILE A 195 -2.66 7.43 -15.81
CA ILE A 195 -3.82 7.17 -14.95
C ILE A 195 -3.49 7.61 -13.53
N ASN A 196 -4.24 8.59 -13.01
CA ASN A 196 -4.12 9.01 -11.61
C ASN A 196 -4.55 7.86 -10.68
N PHE A 197 -3.74 7.58 -9.65
CA PHE A 197 -3.97 6.43 -8.77
C PHE A 197 -4.78 6.81 -7.53
N CYS A 198 -5.79 6.01 -7.21
CA CYS A 198 -6.69 6.25 -6.08
C CYS A 198 -6.03 5.78 -4.77
N LEU A 199 -5.82 6.68 -3.81
CA LEU A 199 -5.12 6.38 -2.55
C LEU A 199 -5.81 5.27 -1.73
N ASP A 200 -7.15 5.26 -1.72
CA ASP A 200 -7.94 4.18 -1.10
C ASP A 200 -7.67 2.80 -1.74
N VAL A 201 -7.32 2.75 -3.03
CA VAL A 201 -6.99 1.52 -3.77
C VAL A 201 -5.57 1.05 -3.43
N GLU A 202 -4.60 1.98 -3.43
CA GLU A 202 -3.21 1.70 -3.06
C GLU A 202 -3.10 1.07 -1.67
N THR A 203 -3.65 1.78 -0.70
CA THR A 203 -3.59 1.40 0.72
C THR A 203 -4.39 0.13 1.01
N THR A 204 -5.60 0.01 0.48
CA THR A 204 -6.40 -1.23 0.60
C THR A 204 -5.70 -2.43 -0.05
N MET A 205 -4.95 -2.24 -1.13
CA MET A 205 -4.16 -3.33 -1.72
C MET A 205 -2.94 -3.67 -0.87
N ASN A 206 -2.24 -2.68 -0.30
CA ASN A 206 -1.11 -2.90 0.59
C ASN A 206 -1.54 -3.71 1.83
N ASP A 207 -2.67 -3.37 2.46
CA ASP A 207 -3.30 -4.14 3.53
C ASP A 207 -3.60 -5.59 3.08
N THR A 208 -4.14 -5.75 1.87
CA THR A 208 -4.51 -7.04 1.27
C THR A 208 -3.27 -7.92 1.00
N MET A 209 -2.17 -7.33 0.52
CA MET A 209 -0.90 -8.01 0.29
C MET A 209 -0.20 -8.38 1.60
N ASN A 210 -0.22 -7.49 2.59
CA ASN A 210 0.30 -7.74 3.93
C ASN A 210 -0.45 -8.90 4.61
N LEU A 211 -1.79 -8.91 4.53
CA LEU A 211 -2.63 -10.00 5.03
C LEU A 211 -2.33 -11.35 4.33
N TRP A 212 -2.13 -11.32 3.00
CA TRP A 212 -1.81 -12.51 2.22
C TRP A 212 -0.42 -13.09 2.52
N HIS A 213 0.64 -12.29 2.44
CA HIS A 213 2.02 -12.77 2.54
C HIS A 213 2.55 -12.81 3.98
N ASN A 214 2.26 -11.80 4.80
CA ASN A 214 2.88 -11.65 6.13
C ASN A 214 2.03 -12.21 7.27
N VAL A 215 0.70 -12.29 7.11
CA VAL A 215 -0.21 -12.81 8.15
C VAL A 215 -0.60 -14.26 7.90
N TRP A 216 -1.10 -14.60 6.71
CA TRP A 216 -1.48 -15.98 6.36
C TRP A 216 -0.32 -16.83 5.84
N HIS A 217 0.85 -16.22 5.61
CA HIS A 217 2.02 -16.87 5.01
C HIS A 217 1.68 -17.64 3.72
N CYS A 218 0.88 -17.01 2.84
CA CYS A 218 0.58 -17.53 1.51
C CYS A 218 1.80 -17.43 0.59
N SER A 219 2.71 -18.39 0.79
CA SER A 219 3.95 -18.63 0.07
C SER A 219 3.71 -18.89 -1.43
N ASP A 220 4.35 -18.07 -2.28
CA ASP A 220 4.52 -18.33 -3.72
C ASP A 220 5.69 -19.33 -3.96
N ASP A 221 6.51 -19.54 -2.92
CA ASP A 221 7.82 -20.17 -2.99
C ASP A 221 7.77 -21.66 -3.36
N ARG A 222 6.60 -22.31 -3.26
CA ARG A 222 6.37 -23.70 -3.73
C ARG A 222 6.75 -23.93 -5.20
N ILE A 223 6.86 -22.87 -6.01
CA ILE A 223 7.35 -22.92 -7.39
C ILE A 223 8.73 -22.25 -7.53
N GLU A 224 8.98 -21.16 -6.79
CA GLU A 224 10.24 -20.40 -6.84
C GLU A 224 11.42 -21.20 -6.25
N GLU A 225 11.28 -21.83 -5.08
CA GLU A 225 12.34 -22.66 -4.47
C GLU A 225 12.83 -23.75 -5.43
N LEU A 226 11.90 -24.42 -6.11
CA LEU A 226 12.25 -25.53 -7.01
C LEU A 226 12.97 -25.02 -8.27
N ARG A 227 12.63 -23.81 -8.76
CA ARG A 227 13.35 -23.15 -9.85
C ARG A 227 14.77 -22.76 -9.43
N ASP A 228 14.92 -22.22 -8.23
CA ASP A 228 16.19 -21.67 -7.77
C ASP A 228 17.15 -22.79 -7.33
N TRP A 229 16.66 -23.84 -6.66
CA TRP A 229 17.42 -25.06 -6.39
C TRP A 229 17.80 -25.82 -7.67
N THR A 230 16.97 -25.80 -8.73
CA THR A 230 17.36 -26.39 -10.01
C THR A 230 18.39 -25.53 -10.75
N LEU A 231 18.28 -24.20 -10.73
CA LEU A 231 19.29 -23.29 -11.29
C LEU A 231 20.66 -23.46 -10.59
N LEU A 232 20.66 -23.50 -9.26
CA LEU A 232 21.85 -23.72 -8.43
C LEU A 232 22.40 -25.14 -8.63
N GLY A 233 21.52 -26.15 -8.72
CA GLY A 233 21.89 -27.52 -9.02
C GLY A 233 22.54 -27.70 -10.40
N TYR A 234 21.96 -27.10 -11.44
CA TYR A 234 22.51 -27.16 -12.81
C TYR A 234 23.85 -26.42 -12.92
N SER A 235 23.98 -25.24 -12.31
CA SER A 235 25.24 -24.49 -12.33
C SER A 235 26.36 -25.20 -11.54
N LEU A 236 26.06 -25.75 -10.35
CA LEU A 236 27.00 -26.57 -9.59
C LEU A 236 27.39 -27.85 -10.38
N ALA A 237 26.42 -28.55 -10.96
CA ALA A 237 26.66 -29.76 -11.75
C ALA A 237 27.52 -29.47 -12.99
N LEU A 238 27.28 -28.35 -13.69
CA LEU A 238 28.11 -27.92 -14.82
C LEU A 238 29.57 -27.71 -14.39
N LEU A 239 29.81 -27.03 -13.27
CA LEU A 239 31.15 -26.78 -12.73
C LEU A 239 31.85 -28.08 -12.29
N ILE A 240 31.12 -29.01 -11.66
CA ILE A 240 31.63 -30.34 -11.30
C ILE A 240 31.95 -31.15 -12.56
N ILE A 241 31.11 -31.11 -13.58
CA ILE A 241 31.34 -31.82 -14.85
C ILE A 241 32.58 -31.27 -15.57
N ILE A 242 32.72 -29.95 -15.66
CA ILE A 242 33.89 -29.30 -16.27
C ILE A 242 35.19 -29.66 -15.52
N THR A 243 35.18 -29.61 -14.19
CA THR A 243 36.37 -29.95 -13.39
C THR A 243 36.70 -31.44 -13.41
N VAL A 244 35.71 -32.33 -13.38
CA VAL A 244 35.92 -33.78 -13.52
C VAL A 244 36.47 -34.14 -14.90
N PHE A 245 35.95 -33.57 -15.99
CA PHE A 245 36.52 -33.80 -17.33
C PHE A 245 37.95 -33.28 -17.46
N PHE A 246 38.26 -32.12 -16.87
CA PHE A 246 39.63 -31.58 -16.83
C PHE A 246 40.61 -32.54 -16.15
N TYR A 247 40.29 -33.01 -14.94
CA TYR A 247 41.17 -33.95 -14.22
C TYR A 247 41.21 -35.34 -14.85
N ALA A 248 40.08 -35.89 -15.31
CA ALA A 248 40.03 -37.21 -15.96
C ALA A 248 40.83 -37.23 -17.27
N GLY A 249 40.73 -36.15 -18.08
CA GLY A 249 41.55 -35.97 -19.28
C GLY A 249 43.05 -36.00 -18.96
N SER A 250 43.49 -35.25 -17.93
CA SER A 250 44.89 -35.25 -17.50
C SER A 250 45.39 -36.63 -17.03
N TYR A 251 44.53 -37.41 -16.36
CA TYR A 251 44.90 -38.73 -15.86
C TYR A 251 45.04 -39.77 -16.98
N ILE A 252 44.07 -39.82 -17.90
CA ILE A 252 44.10 -40.78 -19.01
C ILE A 252 45.33 -40.55 -19.89
N GLN A 253 45.59 -39.29 -20.28
CA GLN A 253 46.73 -38.91 -21.11
C GLN A 253 48.08 -39.21 -20.43
N SER A 254 48.15 -39.16 -19.09
CA SER A 254 49.33 -39.60 -18.33
C SER A 254 49.48 -41.13 -18.31
N SER A 255 48.36 -41.87 -18.24
CA SER A 255 48.36 -43.32 -18.04
C SER A 255 48.79 -44.14 -19.27
N GLU A 256 48.45 -43.69 -20.49
CA GLU A 256 48.85 -44.39 -21.73
C GLU A 256 50.37 -44.34 -21.93
N ILE A 257 50.99 -43.18 -21.66
CA ILE A 257 52.44 -42.97 -21.70
C ILE A 257 53.17 -43.96 -20.79
N GLN A 258 52.60 -44.31 -19.63
CA GLN A 258 53.20 -45.30 -18.74
C GLN A 258 52.89 -46.76 -19.12
N ARG A 259 51.68 -47.08 -19.58
CA ARG A 259 51.31 -48.48 -19.89
C ARG A 259 52.06 -49.06 -21.08
N HIS A 260 52.34 -48.25 -22.10
CA HIS A 260 53.18 -48.65 -23.24
C HIS A 260 54.62 -49.03 -22.86
N LEU A 261 55.12 -48.60 -21.69
CA LEU A 261 56.46 -48.94 -21.20
C LEU A 261 56.51 -50.28 -20.45
N VAL A 262 55.40 -50.73 -19.85
CA VAL A 262 55.37 -51.90 -18.95
C VAL A 262 55.02 -53.20 -19.68
N GLN A 263 54.11 -53.15 -20.65
CA GLN A 263 53.46 -54.34 -21.22
C GLN A 263 54.40 -55.29 -22.00
N TYR A 264 55.58 -54.81 -22.40
CA TYR A 264 56.61 -55.60 -23.10
C TYR A 264 57.36 -56.61 -22.22
N SER A 265 57.14 -56.64 -20.90
CA SER A 265 58.11 -57.25 -19.97
C SER A 265 57.80 -58.65 -19.40
N GLN A 266 56.55 -59.14 -19.41
CA GLN A 266 56.15 -60.30 -18.56
C GLN A 266 55.09 -61.25 -19.18
N LEU A 267 55.25 -61.64 -20.45
CA LEU A 267 54.55 -62.80 -21.07
C LEU A 267 55.62 -63.87 -21.37
N GLU A 268 55.41 -65.18 -21.28
CA GLU A 268 54.19 -66.04 -21.30
C GLU A 268 54.32 -67.14 -20.19
N ALA A 269 53.41 -68.09 -19.90
CA ALA A 269 52.20 -68.52 -20.62
C ALA A 269 51.06 -69.05 -19.72
N PRO A 270 49.78 -68.93 -20.15
CA PRO A 270 48.62 -69.46 -19.45
C PRO A 270 48.12 -70.82 -19.99
N CYS A 271 48.16 -71.85 -19.14
CA CYS A 271 47.30 -73.04 -19.23
C CYS A 271 46.70 -73.27 -17.83
N ALA A 272 45.38 -73.31 -17.60
CA ALA A 272 44.27 -73.51 -18.54
C ALA A 272 43.28 -72.32 -18.63
N LEU A 273 42.36 -72.41 -19.59
CA LEU A 273 41.22 -71.51 -19.76
C LEU A 273 40.07 -71.89 -18.80
N ARG A 274 39.29 -70.96 -18.22
CA ARG A 274 39.37 -69.47 -18.25
C ARG A 274 38.57 -68.89 -17.07
N SER A 275 38.78 -67.59 -16.81
CA SER A 275 38.00 -66.71 -15.89
C SER A 275 38.20 -66.91 -14.38
N HIS A 276 38.47 -65.81 -13.68
CA HIS A 276 38.50 -65.63 -12.22
C HIS A 276 37.86 -64.25 -11.92
N ILE A 277 36.90 -64.03 -11.01
CA ILE A 277 36.77 -64.34 -9.56
C ILE A 277 37.23 -63.16 -8.68
N LEU A 278 36.33 -62.21 -8.36
CA LEU A 278 35.89 -61.78 -6.98
C LEU A 278 35.06 -60.46 -6.92
N SER A 279 34.28 -60.29 -5.84
CA SER A 279 33.35 -59.17 -5.54
C SER A 279 32.91 -59.17 -4.04
N SER A 280 32.21 -58.15 -3.50
CA SER A 280 31.66 -58.09 -2.10
C SER A 280 30.60 -56.96 -1.84
N SER A 281 29.63 -57.14 -0.90
CA SER A 281 28.53 -56.17 -0.50
C SER A 281 27.62 -56.65 0.70
N THR A 282 26.77 -55.80 1.38
CA THR A 282 25.42 -56.03 2.10
C THR A 282 25.03 -55.06 3.32
N LEU A 283 23.79 -55.15 3.95
CA LEU A 283 23.06 -54.09 4.81
C LEU A 283 21.91 -54.58 5.84
N ASP A 284 21.27 -53.71 6.69
CA ASP A 284 20.42 -53.89 7.97
C ASP A 284 18.81 -53.77 8.02
N ARG A 285 18.07 -53.86 9.21
CA ARG A 285 16.57 -53.47 9.44
C ARG A 285 15.77 -53.55 10.86
N VAL A 286 14.62 -52.79 11.06
CA VAL A 286 13.28 -52.96 11.88
C VAL A 286 12.82 -52.01 13.11
N THR A 287 11.48 -51.76 13.41
CA THR A 287 10.74 -50.77 14.37
C THR A 287 9.68 -51.35 15.43
N ASP A 288 8.62 -50.78 16.15
CA ASP A 288 7.64 -49.58 16.13
C ASP A 288 6.61 -49.36 17.40
N PHE A 289 5.60 -48.39 17.39
CA PHE A 289 4.25 -48.17 18.16
C PHE A 289 3.93 -47.17 19.39
N THR A 290 2.63 -46.71 19.62
CA THR A 290 2.13 -45.53 20.51
C THR A 290 0.65 -45.50 21.14
N HIS A 291 0.24 -44.56 22.09
CA HIS A 291 -1.20 -44.13 22.44
C HIS A 291 -1.52 -42.94 23.49
N TYR A 292 -2.72 -42.26 23.42
CA TYR A 292 -3.58 -41.49 24.44
C TYR A 292 -3.52 -39.91 24.69
N THR A 293 -4.54 -39.27 25.36
CA THR A 293 -4.98 -37.82 25.25
C THR A 293 -5.64 -37.09 26.50
N ARG A 294 -5.77 -35.72 26.55
CA ARG A 294 -6.99 -34.87 26.96
C ARG A 294 -6.83 -33.32 27.25
N LYS A 295 -7.24 -32.44 26.29
CA LYS A 295 -7.62 -30.97 26.32
C LYS A 295 -6.70 -29.92 27.06
N VAL A 296 -6.96 -28.61 27.31
CA VAL A 296 -8.18 -27.75 27.56
C VAL A 296 -8.30 -26.46 26.66
N ASP A 297 -8.25 -25.21 27.18
CA ASP A 297 -8.66 -23.88 26.58
C ASP A 297 -7.85 -22.71 27.24
N ILE A 298 -7.85 -21.38 26.95
CA ILE A 298 -8.73 -20.34 26.29
C ILE A 298 -7.84 -19.28 25.51
N MET A 299 -8.43 -18.32 24.77
CA MET A 299 -7.85 -17.18 23.96
C MET A 299 -7.39 -15.94 24.79
N GLY A 300 -6.81 -14.81 24.29
CA GLY A 300 -6.68 -14.22 22.92
C GLY A 300 -5.49 -13.19 22.77
N ASN A 301 -5.57 -12.14 21.90
CA ASN A 301 -4.38 -11.38 21.39
C ASN A 301 -4.49 -9.82 21.18
N ASN A 302 -3.29 -9.19 21.16
CA ASN A 302 -2.69 -7.83 20.90
C ASN A 302 -3.15 -6.99 19.64
N ASP A 303 -2.75 -5.72 19.31
CA ASP A 303 -2.08 -4.52 19.94
C ASP A 303 -2.30 -3.21 19.06
N GLU A 304 -1.38 -2.21 19.01
CA GLU A 304 -1.64 -0.73 19.10
C GLU A 304 -0.76 0.22 18.17
N VAL A 305 -0.95 1.58 18.24
CA VAL A 305 0.00 2.74 17.95
C VAL A 305 -0.34 3.77 16.79
N GLU A 306 0.23 5.01 16.86
CA GLU A 306 -0.18 6.33 16.26
C GLU A 306 0.99 7.14 15.58
N ILE A 307 0.73 8.25 14.83
CA ILE A 307 1.72 9.12 14.09
C ILE A 307 1.37 10.66 14.18
N GLN A 308 2.33 11.60 13.98
CA GLN A 308 2.13 13.09 13.97
C GLN A 308 2.80 13.87 12.77
N PRO A 309 2.41 15.14 12.43
CA PRO A 309 2.52 15.70 11.05
C PRO A 309 3.07 17.21 10.92
N PRO A 310 2.67 18.15 9.98
CA PRO A 310 3.62 18.91 9.09
C PRO A 310 3.36 20.46 8.87
N THR A 311 3.98 21.14 7.87
CA THR A 311 3.64 22.56 7.44
C THR A 311 3.86 22.96 5.94
N VAL A 312 2.81 23.54 5.33
CA VAL A 312 2.60 24.56 4.23
C VAL A 312 3.75 25.18 3.38
N ASP A 313 3.54 25.31 2.05
CA ASP A 313 3.76 26.51 1.18
C ASP A 313 3.19 26.28 -0.26
N GLU A 314 2.84 27.34 -1.02
CA GLU A 314 2.29 27.25 -2.40
C GLU A 314 3.33 27.56 -3.51
N GLU A 315 3.51 26.62 -4.45
CA GLU A 315 4.15 26.81 -5.75
C GLU A 315 3.43 25.87 -6.77
N GLU A 316 3.77 25.87 -8.06
CA GLU A 316 3.38 24.74 -8.92
C GLU A 316 4.24 23.54 -8.52
N VAL A 317 3.80 22.79 -7.50
CA VAL A 317 4.56 21.68 -6.90
C VAL A 317 4.57 20.47 -7.83
N VAL A 318 5.32 20.60 -8.92
CA VAL A 318 5.90 19.48 -9.66
C VAL A 318 6.63 18.63 -8.63
N ASP A 319 6.10 17.42 -8.38
CA ASP A 319 6.61 16.51 -7.35
C ASP A 319 8.14 16.46 -7.42
N SER A 320 8.78 16.78 -6.29
CA SER A 320 10.23 16.84 -6.20
C SER A 320 10.85 15.49 -6.59
N LEU A 321 10.17 14.38 -6.30
CA LEU A 321 10.60 13.05 -6.71
C LEU A 321 10.48 12.83 -8.24
N ILE A 322 9.41 13.26 -8.90
CA ILE A 322 9.32 13.25 -10.38
C ILE A 322 10.44 14.13 -10.98
N LYS A 323 10.57 15.39 -10.53
CA LYS A 323 11.60 16.34 -10.99
C LYS A 323 13.01 15.76 -10.88
N PHE A 324 13.35 15.14 -9.74
CA PHE A 324 14.66 14.54 -9.56
C PHE A 324 14.83 13.19 -10.24
N ARG A 325 13.76 12.40 -10.44
CA ARG A 325 13.78 11.20 -11.29
C ARG A 325 14.12 11.59 -12.73
N GLU A 326 13.51 12.64 -13.29
CA GLU A 326 13.82 13.16 -14.63
C GLU A 326 15.29 13.58 -14.77
N GLU A 327 15.82 14.40 -13.85
CA GLU A 327 17.25 14.72 -13.80
C GLU A 327 18.15 13.46 -13.74
N CYS A 328 17.72 12.44 -12.99
CA CYS A 328 18.47 11.21 -12.78
C CYS A 328 18.36 10.18 -13.93
N ILE A 329 17.54 10.42 -14.97
CA ILE A 329 17.52 9.59 -16.19
C ILE A 329 18.92 9.57 -16.85
N ALA A 330 19.64 10.70 -16.83
CA ALA A 330 20.98 10.81 -17.40
C ALA A 330 22.00 9.86 -16.74
N HIS A 331 21.86 9.60 -15.43
CA HIS A 331 22.76 8.72 -14.67
C HIS A 331 22.37 7.24 -14.76
N THR A 332 21.13 6.93 -15.12
CA THR A 332 20.57 5.56 -15.12
C THR A 332 20.54 4.89 -16.50
N GLY A 333 21.08 5.54 -17.54
CA GLY A 333 21.05 5.06 -18.92
C GLY A 333 21.54 3.62 -19.16
N LYS A 334 22.45 3.09 -18.33
CA LYS A 334 22.85 1.65 -18.36
C LYS A 334 21.66 0.73 -18.05
N TRP A 335 20.94 1.02 -16.96
CA TRP A 335 19.84 0.21 -16.48
C TRP A 335 18.60 0.38 -17.36
N LYS A 336 18.34 1.62 -17.82
CA LYS A 336 17.33 1.88 -18.85
C LYS A 336 17.58 1.03 -20.11
N LYS A 337 18.81 0.98 -20.61
CA LYS A 337 19.16 0.15 -21.78
C LYS A 337 18.91 -1.35 -21.55
N LEU A 338 19.15 -1.87 -20.34
CA LEU A 338 18.83 -3.28 -20.00
C LEU A 338 17.32 -3.53 -19.96
N LEU A 339 16.55 -2.60 -19.40
CA LEU A 339 15.09 -2.65 -19.39
C LEU A 339 14.50 -2.55 -20.81
N ASP A 340 15.04 -1.67 -21.65
CA ASP A 340 14.66 -1.54 -23.07
C ASP A 340 14.99 -2.84 -23.85
N GLU A 341 16.20 -3.40 -23.67
CA GLU A 341 16.62 -4.69 -24.25
C GLU A 341 15.74 -5.86 -23.80
N CYS A 342 15.30 -5.88 -22.54
CA CYS A 342 14.33 -6.87 -22.08
C CYS A 342 12.95 -6.64 -22.69
N THR A 343 12.49 -5.39 -22.76
CA THR A 343 11.18 -5.03 -23.31
C THR A 343 11.07 -5.44 -24.78
N GLU A 344 12.13 -5.27 -25.58
CA GLU A 344 12.22 -5.80 -26.94
C GLU A 344 12.20 -7.34 -26.96
N ARG A 345 12.94 -7.99 -26.05
CA ARG A 345 13.07 -9.45 -25.92
C ARG A 345 11.79 -10.15 -25.45
N VAL A 346 10.93 -9.46 -24.71
CA VAL A 346 9.58 -9.91 -24.33
C VAL A 346 8.58 -9.65 -25.47
N ASN A 347 8.53 -8.43 -26.02
CA ASN A 347 7.58 -8.07 -27.09
C ASN A 347 7.80 -8.82 -28.41
N SER A 348 9.04 -9.24 -28.70
CA SER A 348 9.37 -10.07 -29.88
C SER A 348 8.88 -11.52 -29.77
N LYS A 349 8.38 -11.97 -28.61
CA LYS A 349 7.95 -13.35 -28.35
C LYS A 349 6.44 -13.42 -28.12
N ALA A 350 5.69 -13.87 -29.13
CA ALA A 350 4.23 -14.04 -29.06
C ALA A 350 3.72 -14.95 -27.92
N LYS A 351 4.59 -15.73 -27.28
CA LYS A 351 4.34 -16.40 -26.00
C LYS A 351 5.66 -16.63 -25.27
N THR A 352 5.88 -15.91 -24.17
CA THR A 352 7.06 -16.07 -23.29
C THR A 352 6.65 -16.26 -21.83
N LYS A 353 7.56 -16.82 -21.02
CA LYS A 353 7.49 -16.80 -19.54
C LYS A 353 8.41 -15.73 -18.91
N GLU A 354 9.17 -15.05 -19.76
CA GLU A 354 10.11 -14.01 -19.36
C GLU A 354 9.38 -12.71 -18.99
N SER A 355 9.83 -12.07 -17.93
CA SER A 355 9.32 -10.79 -17.42
C SER A 355 10.50 -9.90 -17.07
N CYS A 356 10.42 -8.62 -17.43
CA CYS A 356 11.48 -7.63 -17.17
C CYS A 356 11.45 -7.08 -15.75
N HIS A 357 10.96 -7.86 -14.78
CA HIS A 357 10.82 -7.44 -13.39
C HIS A 357 12.17 -7.09 -12.76
N TYR A 358 13.20 -7.91 -12.99
CA TYR A 358 14.55 -7.63 -12.48
C TYR A 358 15.17 -6.39 -13.13
N GLU A 359 15.14 -6.28 -14.47
CA GLU A 359 15.65 -5.10 -15.17
C GLU A 359 14.87 -3.82 -14.80
N MET A 360 13.59 -3.93 -14.44
CA MET A 360 12.75 -2.84 -13.92
C MET A 360 13.11 -2.44 -12.49
N VAL A 361 13.29 -3.40 -11.59
CA VAL A 361 13.71 -3.15 -10.20
C VAL A 361 15.11 -2.52 -10.17
N ASP A 362 16.04 -3.03 -10.97
CA ASP A 362 17.38 -2.44 -11.14
C ASP A 362 17.30 -0.98 -11.63
N TYR A 363 16.42 -0.68 -12.60
CA TYR A 363 16.23 0.68 -13.12
C TYR A 363 15.60 1.63 -12.08
N ILE A 364 14.57 1.19 -11.37
CA ILE A 364 13.91 1.97 -10.32
C ILE A 364 14.88 2.21 -9.15
N GLN A 365 15.57 1.18 -8.67
CA GLN A 365 16.56 1.30 -7.60
C GLN A 365 17.69 2.27 -7.98
N ALA A 366 18.15 2.25 -9.25
CA ALA A 366 19.17 3.18 -9.73
C ALA A 366 18.65 4.62 -9.90
N LEU A 367 17.38 4.81 -10.27
CA LEU A 367 16.73 6.14 -10.30
C LEU A 367 16.62 6.69 -8.88
N ASP A 368 16.04 5.91 -7.97
CA ASP A 368 15.72 6.35 -6.62
C ASP A 368 16.97 6.54 -5.75
N HIS A 369 18.04 5.77 -5.98
CA HIS A 369 19.35 6.04 -5.36
C HIS A 369 19.93 7.42 -5.74
N CYS A 370 19.56 7.96 -6.91
CA CYS A 370 19.94 9.30 -7.36
C CYS A 370 18.90 10.38 -6.99
N ALA A 371 17.60 10.04 -7.04
CA ALA A 371 16.50 10.99 -6.88
C ALA A 371 16.09 11.20 -5.42
N LEU A 372 16.00 10.14 -4.60
CA LEU A 372 15.57 10.25 -3.20
C LEU A 372 16.47 11.19 -2.37
N PRO A 373 17.82 11.15 -2.45
CA PRO A 373 18.66 12.08 -1.71
C PRO A 373 18.45 13.55 -2.08
N LYS A 374 18.07 13.83 -3.34
CA LYS A 374 17.73 15.19 -3.80
C LYS A 374 16.33 15.61 -3.33
N ALA A 375 15.35 14.71 -3.42
CA ALA A 375 13.98 14.95 -2.96
C ALA A 375 13.95 15.25 -1.46
N PHE A 376 14.56 14.38 -0.64
CA PHE A 376 14.69 14.60 0.81
C PHE A 376 15.54 15.82 1.20
N ALA A 377 16.38 16.35 0.30
CA ALA A 377 17.12 17.60 0.52
C ALA A 377 16.38 18.87 0.02
N THR A 378 15.24 18.70 -0.64
CA THR A 378 14.42 19.80 -1.21
C THR A 378 13.08 19.94 -0.51
N LEU A 379 12.60 18.87 0.13
CA LEU A 379 11.55 18.94 1.15
C LEU A 379 12.09 19.74 2.35
N LYS A 380 11.42 20.85 2.66
CA LYS A 380 11.72 21.82 3.73
C LYS A 380 10.79 21.59 4.91
#